data_AF-A0A437UW84-F1
#
_entry.id   AF-A0A437UW84-F1
#
_cell.length_a   1.000
_cell.length_b   1.000
_cell.length_c   1.000
_cell.angle_alpha   90.00
_cell.angle_beta   90.00
_cell.angle_gamma   90.00
#
_symmetry.space_group_name_H-M   'P 1'
#
loop_
_entity.id
_entity.type
_entity.pdbx_description
1 polymer ?
#
loop_
_entity_poly.entity_id
_entity_poly.type
_entity_poly.pdbx_seq_one_letter_code
_entity_poly.pdbx_strand_id
1 'polypeptide(L)'
;MLDKASAEMGAAMIKLVLTDMDMTLLPYGRPASDRALAAIHRLVDRGVCFGPASGRDWDSVLESFRGDESCMQTALLSNGKKIYAHGTLVNQTSMDRSNIVTMAEMVHDLPGVYVSGRGDRGGFISGSTYESLMGTTWGSRRADELCEPADIPDWPIVTAGLHFEEGSEEIDNNEWADRIRAACPKLDLISPGSRMFDCVPKGWSKESGLRILQIILAVDADEVVCFGDSDNDYKILSAVPHSVAVANANDRVRAVARHHIGSCEDDAVGYALEDIADLDEGAFEKWDRAYRGA
;
A
#
# COMPACT_ATOMS: atom_id res chain seq x y z
N MET A 1 40.46 0.54 31.74
CA MET A 1 40.66 -0.05 30.39
C MET A 1 39.44 -0.87 29.93
N LEU A 2 38.26 -0.63 30.51
CA LEU A 2 37.01 -1.35 30.24
C LEU A 2 35.94 -0.48 29.53
N ASP A 3 36.35 0.63 28.91
CA ASP A 3 35.43 1.68 28.44
C ASP A 3 35.59 2.04 26.94
N LYS A 4 36.24 1.19 26.16
CA LYS A 4 36.33 1.37 24.70
C LYS A 4 35.88 0.18 23.86
N ALA A 5 35.69 -1.00 24.47
CA ALA A 5 35.22 -2.19 23.77
C ALA A 5 33.68 -2.35 23.78
N SER A 6 32.96 -1.52 24.54
CA SER A 6 31.50 -1.43 24.54
C SER A 6 30.96 -0.30 23.63
N ALA A 7 31.85 0.50 23.04
CA ALA A 7 31.51 1.58 22.11
C ALA A 7 31.54 1.15 20.63
N GLU A 8 31.78 -0.15 20.37
CA GLU A 8 31.60 -0.82 19.07
C GLU A 8 30.41 -1.80 19.15
N MET A 9 29.33 -1.41 19.83
CA MET A 9 28.00 -1.96 19.55
C MET A 9 27.61 -1.40 18.17
N GLY A 10 27.70 -2.25 17.15
CA GLY A 10 27.53 -1.87 15.74
C GLY A 10 26.35 -0.93 15.53
N ALA A 11 26.57 0.10 14.72
CA ALA A 11 25.52 0.97 14.20
C ALA A 11 24.34 0.12 13.74
N ALA A 12 23.11 0.54 14.03
CA ALA A 12 21.93 -0.20 13.57
C ALA A 12 22.00 -0.28 12.05
N MET A 13 22.12 -1.51 11.53
CA MET A 13 22.16 -1.78 10.11
C MET A 13 20.71 -1.88 9.66
N ILE A 14 20.29 -1.12 8.66
CA ILE A 14 18.95 -1.28 8.10
C ILE A 14 18.79 -2.72 7.60
N LYS A 15 17.73 -3.41 8.06
CA LYS A 15 17.43 -4.80 7.70
C LYS A 15 16.20 -4.95 6.84
N LEU A 16 15.29 -3.97 6.86
CA LEU A 16 14.08 -3.98 6.06
C LEU A 16 13.83 -2.61 5.44
N VAL A 17 13.61 -2.59 4.13
CA VAL A 17 13.17 -1.42 3.39
C VAL A 17 11.83 -1.72 2.74
N LEU A 18 10.81 -0.94 3.12
CA LEU A 18 9.49 -0.99 2.52
C LEU A 18 9.19 0.31 1.79
N THR A 19 8.66 0.22 0.58
CA THR A 19 8.25 1.41 -0.18
C THR A 19 6.83 1.26 -0.65
N ASP A 20 6.02 2.30 -0.47
CA ASP A 20 4.84 2.46 -1.30
C ASP A 20 5.22 2.55 -2.80
N MET A 21 4.26 2.24 -3.65
CA MET A 21 4.46 2.11 -5.08
C MET A 21 4.03 3.37 -5.82
N ASP A 22 2.73 3.55 -6.04
CA ASP A 22 2.18 4.59 -6.90
C ASP A 22 2.41 5.97 -6.28
N MET A 23 2.98 6.92 -7.05
CA MET A 23 3.36 8.26 -6.58
C MET A 23 4.45 8.28 -5.49
N THR A 24 5.02 7.13 -5.11
CA THR A 24 6.17 7.03 -4.20
C THR A 24 7.41 6.51 -4.94
N LEU A 25 7.51 5.20 -5.17
CA LEU A 25 8.58 4.60 -5.98
C LEU A 25 8.33 4.83 -7.48
N LEU A 26 7.06 4.80 -7.88
CA LEU A 26 6.62 4.86 -9.26
C LEU A 26 6.03 6.25 -9.55
N PRO A 27 6.63 7.01 -10.48
CA PRO A 27 5.90 8.11 -11.10
C PRO A 27 4.63 7.60 -11.80
N TYR A 28 3.66 8.49 -12.01
CA TYR A 28 2.36 8.11 -12.57
C TYR A 28 2.51 7.35 -13.90
N GLY A 29 1.99 6.13 -13.94
CA GLY A 29 1.96 5.28 -15.13
C GLY A 29 3.32 4.77 -15.61
N ARG A 30 4.40 4.87 -14.81
CA ARG A 30 5.74 4.40 -15.17
C ARG A 30 6.18 3.23 -14.28
N PRO A 31 6.89 2.23 -14.83
CA PRO A 31 7.49 1.17 -14.02
C PRO A 31 8.69 1.70 -13.22
N ALA A 32 9.21 0.88 -12.31
CA ALA A 32 10.40 1.19 -11.54
C ALA A 32 11.60 1.46 -12.48
N SER A 33 12.38 2.49 -12.16
CA SER A 33 13.55 2.89 -12.93
C SER A 33 14.67 1.84 -12.88
N ASP A 34 15.59 1.88 -13.84
CA ASP A 34 16.79 1.02 -13.81
C ASP A 34 17.65 1.29 -12.57
N ARG A 35 17.69 2.56 -12.12
CA ARG A 35 18.35 2.97 -10.88
C ARG A 35 17.72 2.27 -9.67
N ALA A 36 16.40 2.38 -9.53
CA ALA A 36 15.69 1.77 -8.42
C ALA A 36 15.91 0.26 -8.38
N LEU A 37 15.77 -0.44 -9.53
CA LEU A 37 16.01 -1.88 -9.58
C LEU A 37 17.45 -2.24 -9.17
N ALA A 38 18.45 -1.54 -9.71
CA ALA A 38 19.85 -1.78 -9.36
C ALA A 38 20.10 -1.56 -7.85
N ALA A 39 19.53 -0.50 -7.28
CA ALA A 39 19.63 -0.22 -5.85
C ALA A 39 18.96 -1.30 -4.98
N ILE A 40 17.77 -1.76 -5.38
CA ILE A 40 17.05 -2.87 -4.73
C ILE A 40 17.92 -4.14 -4.71
N HIS A 41 18.50 -4.52 -5.85
CA HIS A 41 19.37 -5.69 -5.93
C HIS A 41 20.58 -5.56 -5.02
N ARG A 42 21.23 -4.39 -4.96
CA ARG A 42 22.35 -4.16 -4.04
C ARG A 42 21.94 -4.31 -2.57
N LEU A 43 20.75 -3.86 -2.19
CA LEU A 43 20.21 -4.03 -0.83
C LEU A 43 19.99 -5.52 -0.53
N VAL A 44 19.32 -6.24 -1.43
CA VAL A 44 19.01 -7.66 -1.30
C VAL A 44 20.30 -8.50 -1.24
N ASP A 45 21.29 -8.22 -2.08
CA ASP A 45 22.58 -8.91 -2.10
C ASP A 45 23.37 -8.74 -0.79
N ARG A 46 23.13 -7.65 -0.06
CA ARG A 46 23.69 -7.40 1.28
C ARG A 46 22.89 -8.04 2.42
N GLY A 47 21.78 -8.70 2.11
CA GLY A 47 20.89 -9.33 3.10
C GLY A 47 19.84 -8.38 3.68
N VAL A 48 19.66 -7.18 3.13
CA VAL A 48 18.56 -6.29 3.49
C VAL A 48 17.29 -6.80 2.80
N CYS A 49 16.25 -7.08 3.57
CA CYS A 49 14.95 -7.39 3.00
C CYS A 49 14.39 -6.14 2.33
N PHE A 50 13.99 -6.24 1.07
CA PHE A 50 13.28 -5.19 0.36
C PHE A 50 11.88 -5.66 0.00
N GLY A 51 10.90 -4.75 0.05
CA GLY A 51 9.57 -5.06 -0.43
C GLY A 51 8.68 -3.87 -0.75
N PRO A 52 7.72 -4.03 -1.69
CA PRO A 52 6.64 -3.08 -1.86
C PRO A 52 5.65 -3.15 -0.69
N ALA A 53 5.12 -2.00 -0.29
CA ALA A 53 3.99 -1.86 0.62
C ALA A 53 2.85 -1.13 -0.10
N SER A 54 1.94 -1.85 -0.74
CA SER A 54 0.98 -1.31 -1.71
C SER A 54 -0.47 -1.73 -1.44
N GLY A 55 -1.42 -0.92 -1.92
CA GLY A 55 -2.83 -1.31 -2.06
C GLY A 55 -3.08 -2.30 -3.19
N ARG A 56 -2.14 -2.46 -4.13
CA ARG A 56 -2.23 -3.36 -5.29
C ARG A 56 -1.96 -4.82 -4.90
N ASP A 57 -2.38 -5.75 -5.76
CA ASP A 57 -2.13 -7.20 -5.62
C ASP A 57 -0.89 -7.63 -6.44
N TRP A 58 -0.44 -8.87 -6.23
CA TRP A 58 0.85 -9.42 -6.70
C TRP A 58 1.18 -9.12 -8.16
N ASP A 59 0.34 -9.59 -9.10
CA ASP A 59 0.62 -9.48 -10.54
C ASP A 59 0.79 -8.03 -10.98
N SER A 60 -0.04 -7.14 -10.42
CA SER A 60 0.00 -5.73 -10.73
C SER A 60 1.32 -5.11 -10.26
N VAL A 61 1.74 -5.38 -9.02
CA VAL A 61 3.00 -4.83 -8.50
C VAL A 61 4.22 -5.43 -9.21
N LEU A 62 4.20 -6.73 -9.50
CA LEU A 62 5.26 -7.43 -10.23
C LEU A 62 5.46 -6.84 -11.64
N GLU A 63 4.38 -6.47 -12.33
CA GLU A 63 4.46 -5.78 -13.62
C GLU A 63 5.22 -4.45 -13.51
N SER A 64 5.01 -3.69 -12.43
CA SER A 64 5.74 -2.45 -12.17
C SER A 64 7.24 -2.65 -11.93
N PHE A 65 7.63 -3.85 -11.48
CA PHE A 65 9.04 -4.30 -11.42
C PHE A 65 9.49 -5.02 -12.69
N ARG A 66 8.72 -4.95 -13.79
CA ARG A 66 9.04 -5.58 -15.09
C ARG A 66 9.23 -7.10 -15.00
N GLY A 67 8.48 -7.75 -14.10
CA GLY A 67 8.55 -9.20 -13.90
C GLY A 67 9.68 -9.66 -12.99
N ASP A 68 10.39 -8.75 -12.33
CA ASP A 68 11.47 -9.10 -11.41
C ASP A 68 10.94 -9.54 -10.04
N GLU A 69 10.84 -10.86 -9.83
CA GLU A 69 10.38 -11.46 -8.57
C GLU A 69 11.34 -11.23 -7.40
N SER A 70 12.61 -10.85 -7.64
CA SER A 70 13.55 -10.55 -6.56
C SER A 70 13.11 -9.30 -5.77
N CYS A 71 12.41 -8.37 -6.42
CA CYS A 71 11.82 -7.19 -5.79
C CYS A 71 10.55 -7.51 -4.97
N MET A 72 10.05 -8.75 -5.03
CA MET A 72 8.78 -9.19 -4.43
C MET A 72 8.98 -10.18 -3.27
N GLN A 73 10.22 -10.49 -2.89
CA GLN A 73 10.52 -11.52 -1.88
C GLN A 73 9.97 -11.17 -0.49
N THR A 74 9.96 -9.89 -0.14
CA THR A 74 9.18 -9.37 0.98
C THR A 74 8.11 -8.45 0.39
N ALA A 75 6.86 -8.51 0.85
CA ALA A 75 5.83 -7.60 0.34
C ALA A 75 4.67 -7.45 1.32
N LEU A 76 4.10 -6.25 1.38
CA LEU A 76 2.81 -5.94 2.00
C LEU A 76 1.84 -5.51 0.90
N LEU A 77 1.02 -6.44 0.43
CA LEU A 77 0.11 -6.21 -0.69
C LEU A 77 -1.32 -6.08 -0.20
N SER A 78 -2.18 -5.48 -1.04
CA SER A 78 -3.58 -5.27 -0.71
C SER A 78 -3.76 -4.55 0.65
N ASN A 79 -2.99 -3.49 0.89
CA ASN A 79 -2.95 -2.73 2.16
C ASN A 79 -2.68 -3.62 3.39
N GLY A 80 -1.75 -4.57 3.24
CA GLY A 80 -1.29 -5.46 4.31
C GLY A 80 -2.12 -6.74 4.44
N LYS A 81 -3.18 -6.94 3.65
CA LYS A 81 -4.01 -8.16 3.70
C LYS A 81 -3.23 -9.39 3.20
N LYS A 82 -2.32 -9.22 2.24
CA LYS A 82 -1.39 -10.26 1.76
C LYS A 82 0.03 -9.91 2.16
N ILE A 83 0.72 -10.83 2.83
CA ILE A 83 2.08 -10.61 3.31
C ILE A 83 2.99 -11.71 2.76
N TYR A 84 4.09 -11.29 2.15
CA TYR A 84 5.14 -12.18 1.69
C TYR A 84 6.41 -11.95 2.48
N ALA A 85 7.08 -13.03 2.84
CA ALA A 85 8.41 -13.03 3.44
C ALA A 85 9.24 -14.15 2.81
N HIS A 86 10.45 -13.83 2.35
CA HIS A 86 11.33 -14.76 1.64
C HIS A 86 10.63 -15.53 0.51
N GLY A 87 9.83 -14.83 -0.30
CA GLY A 87 9.09 -15.39 -1.44
C GLY A 87 7.88 -16.24 -1.08
N THR A 88 7.56 -16.38 0.21
CA THR A 88 6.43 -17.19 0.69
C THR A 88 5.27 -16.30 1.14
N LEU A 89 4.05 -16.62 0.70
CA LEU A 89 2.83 -16.01 1.24
C LEU A 89 2.62 -16.50 2.69
N VAL A 90 2.90 -15.63 3.66
CA VAL A 90 2.82 -15.93 5.09
C VAL A 90 1.51 -15.50 5.74
N ASN A 91 0.78 -14.57 5.12
CA ASN A 91 -0.55 -14.16 5.55
C ASN A 91 -1.43 -13.81 4.36
N GLN A 92 -2.69 -14.26 4.40
CA GLN A 92 -3.77 -13.77 3.54
C GLN A 92 -5.04 -13.62 4.36
N THR A 93 -5.56 -12.39 4.44
CA THR A 93 -6.77 -12.10 5.22
C THR A 93 -7.92 -11.75 4.30
N SER A 94 -9.03 -12.46 4.45
CA SER A 94 -10.29 -12.14 3.77
C SER A 94 -11.18 -11.21 4.58
N MET A 95 -12.08 -10.51 3.90
CA MET A 95 -13.09 -9.64 4.50
C MET A 95 -14.32 -10.41 4.97
N ASP A 96 -15.08 -9.79 5.87
CA ASP A 96 -16.38 -10.29 6.31
C ASP A 96 -17.40 -10.10 5.18
N ARG A 97 -17.82 -11.22 4.56
CA ARG A 97 -18.79 -11.20 3.46
C ARG A 97 -20.09 -10.50 3.84
N SER A 98 -20.59 -10.69 5.06
CA SER A 98 -21.87 -10.07 5.45
C SER A 98 -21.80 -8.54 5.43
N ASN A 99 -20.67 -7.97 5.85
CA ASN A 99 -20.44 -6.52 5.77
C ASN A 99 -20.24 -6.05 4.32
N ILE A 100 -19.62 -6.86 3.45
CA ILE A 100 -19.52 -6.54 2.02
C ILE A 100 -20.90 -6.53 1.35
N VAL A 101 -21.76 -7.51 1.67
CA VAL A 101 -23.15 -7.57 1.20
C VAL A 101 -23.93 -6.35 1.70
N THR A 102 -23.87 -6.03 2.99
CA THR A 102 -24.54 -4.85 3.54
C THR A 102 -24.06 -3.56 2.87
N MET A 103 -22.75 -3.40 2.67
CA MET A 103 -22.20 -2.25 1.95
C MET A 103 -22.74 -2.17 0.52
N ALA A 104 -22.79 -3.29 -0.20
CA ALA A 104 -23.33 -3.36 -1.55
C ALA A 104 -24.82 -3.03 -1.61
N GLU A 105 -25.63 -3.53 -0.67
CA GLU A 105 -27.06 -3.18 -0.54
C GLU A 105 -27.27 -1.68 -0.30
N MET A 106 -26.45 -1.07 0.57
CA MET A 106 -26.57 0.35 0.92
C MET A 106 -26.34 1.28 -0.27
N VAL A 107 -25.45 0.92 -1.18
CA VAL A 107 -25.07 1.75 -2.32
C VAL A 107 -25.67 1.27 -3.64
N HIS A 108 -26.43 0.17 -3.62
CA HIS A 108 -26.88 -0.51 -4.82
C HIS A 108 -27.58 0.47 -5.76
N ASP A 109 -28.60 1.19 -5.31
CA ASP A 109 -29.40 2.09 -6.16
C ASP A 109 -28.73 3.44 -6.48
N LEU A 110 -27.48 3.68 -6.07
CA LEU A 110 -26.80 4.93 -6.32
C LEU A 110 -26.23 4.96 -7.76
N PRO A 111 -26.44 6.04 -8.52
CA PRO A 111 -25.86 6.17 -9.86
C PRO A 111 -24.34 6.31 -9.77
N GLY A 112 -23.62 5.59 -10.63
CA GLY A 112 -22.15 5.64 -10.70
C GLY A 112 -21.41 5.07 -9.48
N VAL A 113 -22.11 4.41 -8.55
CA VAL A 113 -21.49 3.81 -7.35
C VAL A 113 -21.58 2.30 -7.41
N TYR A 114 -20.48 1.62 -7.07
CA TYR A 114 -20.47 0.16 -6.98
C TYR A 114 -19.47 -0.36 -5.96
N VAL A 115 -19.71 -1.59 -5.53
CA VAL A 115 -18.77 -2.41 -4.77
C VAL A 115 -18.16 -3.43 -5.72
N SER A 116 -16.84 -3.59 -5.67
CA SER A 116 -16.17 -4.71 -6.31
C SER A 116 -15.37 -5.51 -5.31
N GLY A 117 -15.09 -6.76 -5.63
CA GLY A 117 -14.14 -7.56 -4.86
C GLY A 117 -13.56 -8.71 -5.64
N ARG A 118 -12.49 -9.29 -5.10
CA ARG A 118 -11.76 -10.39 -5.72
C ARG A 118 -11.20 -11.35 -4.68
N GLY A 119 -11.16 -12.62 -5.06
CA GLY A 119 -10.46 -13.69 -4.37
C GLY A 119 -9.91 -14.68 -5.37
N ASP A 120 -9.40 -15.80 -4.88
CA ASP A 120 -8.71 -16.78 -5.74
C ASP A 120 -9.65 -17.48 -6.75
N ARG A 121 -10.97 -17.37 -6.54
CA ARG A 121 -12.00 -17.97 -7.40
C ARG A 121 -12.62 -17.00 -8.42
N GLY A 122 -12.21 -15.73 -8.44
CA GLY A 122 -12.73 -14.74 -9.38
C GLY A 122 -12.99 -13.39 -8.74
N GLY A 123 -13.67 -12.53 -9.49
CA GLY A 123 -14.12 -11.22 -9.04
C GLY A 123 -15.65 -11.10 -9.04
N PHE A 124 -16.15 -10.04 -8.40
CA PHE A 124 -17.52 -9.61 -8.50
C PHE A 124 -17.59 -8.07 -8.57
N ILE A 125 -18.67 -7.56 -9.15
CA ILE A 125 -19.07 -6.15 -9.16
C ILE A 125 -20.56 -6.07 -8.85
N SER A 126 -20.96 -5.23 -7.90
CA SER A 126 -22.35 -5.02 -7.48
C SER A 126 -22.70 -3.53 -7.45
N GLY A 127 -23.73 -3.13 -8.21
CA GLY A 127 -24.24 -1.75 -8.30
C GLY A 127 -25.55 -1.66 -9.12
N SER A 128 -26.16 -0.48 -9.19
CA SER A 128 -27.58 -0.26 -9.54
C SER A 128 -28.05 -0.88 -10.85
N THR A 129 -27.39 -0.57 -11.96
CA THR A 129 -27.81 -1.06 -13.27
C THR A 129 -26.62 -1.43 -14.13
N TYR A 130 -26.74 -2.58 -14.78
CA TYR A 130 -25.81 -3.06 -15.81
C TYR A 130 -25.50 -1.95 -16.82
N GLU A 131 -26.51 -1.19 -17.25
CA GLU A 131 -26.36 -0.08 -18.20
C GLU A 131 -25.52 1.08 -17.65
N SER A 132 -25.73 1.48 -16.38
CA SER A 132 -24.91 2.53 -15.74
C SER A 132 -23.46 2.09 -15.56
N LEU A 133 -23.22 0.81 -15.25
CA LEU A 133 -21.87 0.28 -15.06
C LEU A 133 -21.17 0.00 -16.39
N MET A 134 -21.86 -0.46 -17.42
CA MET A 134 -21.31 -0.62 -18.77
C MET A 134 -20.81 0.69 -19.37
N GLY A 135 -21.35 1.84 -18.94
CA GLY A 135 -20.84 3.16 -19.30
C GLY A 135 -19.44 3.45 -18.74
N THR A 136 -19.03 2.74 -17.69
CA THR A 136 -17.69 2.88 -17.08
C THR A 136 -16.66 1.95 -17.73
N THR A 137 -15.38 2.32 -17.64
CA THR A 137 -14.27 1.48 -18.15
C THR A 137 -14.21 0.12 -17.43
N TRP A 138 -14.61 0.03 -16.16
CA TRP A 138 -14.55 -1.20 -15.39
C TRP A 138 -15.73 -2.12 -15.64
N GLY A 139 -16.95 -1.59 -15.67
CA GLY A 139 -18.12 -2.40 -15.98
C GLY A 139 -18.03 -3.02 -17.37
N SER A 140 -17.66 -2.24 -18.40
CA SER A 140 -17.50 -2.77 -19.77
C SER A 140 -16.45 -3.88 -19.89
N ARG A 141 -15.37 -3.85 -19.09
CA ARG A 141 -14.32 -4.88 -19.10
C ARG A 141 -14.65 -6.12 -18.28
N ARG A 142 -15.65 -6.07 -17.40
CA ARG A 142 -15.95 -7.10 -16.39
C ARG A 142 -17.45 -7.38 -16.25
N ALA A 143 -18.15 -7.32 -17.38
CA ALA A 143 -19.59 -7.52 -17.43
C ALA A 143 -20.02 -8.90 -16.89
N ASP A 144 -19.16 -9.91 -17.02
CA ASP A 144 -19.35 -11.26 -16.51
C ASP A 144 -19.17 -11.39 -14.99
N GLU A 145 -18.60 -10.37 -14.32
CA GLU A 145 -18.46 -10.31 -12.87
C GLU A 145 -19.64 -9.60 -12.17
N LEU A 146 -20.64 -9.11 -12.92
CA LEU A 146 -21.77 -8.38 -12.34
C LEU A 146 -22.73 -9.28 -11.57
N CYS A 147 -23.10 -8.88 -10.36
CA CYS A 147 -24.04 -9.59 -9.50
C CYS A 147 -24.92 -8.64 -8.67
N GLU A 148 -26.08 -9.13 -8.26
CA GLU A 148 -26.88 -8.51 -7.21
C GLU A 148 -26.18 -8.63 -5.84
N PRO A 149 -26.45 -7.74 -4.86
CA PRO A 149 -25.84 -7.82 -3.54
C PRO A 149 -26.03 -9.20 -2.86
N ALA A 150 -27.20 -9.82 -3.04
CA ALA A 150 -27.51 -11.13 -2.48
C ALA A 150 -26.68 -12.27 -3.10
N ASP A 151 -26.22 -12.08 -4.34
CA ASP A 151 -25.47 -13.07 -5.12
C ASP A 151 -23.95 -12.89 -5.01
N ILE A 152 -23.47 -11.92 -4.22
CA ILE A 152 -22.04 -11.76 -3.92
C ILE A 152 -21.48 -13.11 -3.43
N PRO A 153 -20.39 -13.64 -4.01
CA PRO A 153 -19.96 -15.00 -3.73
C PRO A 153 -19.59 -15.27 -2.26
N ASP A 154 -19.67 -16.53 -1.85
CA ASP A 154 -19.35 -17.00 -0.48
C ASP A 154 -17.89 -17.43 -0.27
N TRP A 155 -17.09 -17.44 -1.34
CA TRP A 155 -15.66 -17.70 -1.24
C TRP A 155 -14.90 -16.53 -0.59
N PRO A 156 -13.67 -16.76 -0.08
CA PRO A 156 -12.91 -15.71 0.60
C PRO A 156 -12.59 -14.51 -0.31
N ILE A 157 -13.17 -13.35 0.01
CA ILE A 157 -12.91 -12.09 -0.67
C ILE A 157 -11.69 -11.44 -0.04
N VAL A 158 -10.61 -11.26 -0.80
CA VAL A 158 -9.32 -10.76 -0.31
C VAL A 158 -9.17 -9.26 -0.57
N THR A 159 -9.59 -8.78 -1.74
CA THR A 159 -9.62 -7.35 -2.06
C THR A 159 -11.05 -6.90 -2.33
N ALA A 160 -11.40 -5.69 -1.91
CA ALA A 160 -12.67 -5.07 -2.27
C ALA A 160 -12.54 -3.56 -2.28
N GLY A 161 -13.32 -2.91 -3.11
CA GLY A 161 -13.35 -1.46 -3.20
C GLY A 161 -14.77 -0.94 -3.30
N LEU A 162 -14.95 0.27 -2.78
CA LEU A 162 -16.13 1.10 -2.98
C LEU A 162 -15.76 2.23 -3.93
N HIS A 163 -16.46 2.32 -5.05
CA HIS A 163 -16.09 3.17 -6.18
C HIS A 163 -17.19 4.20 -6.44
N PHE A 164 -16.80 5.45 -6.71
CA PHE A 164 -17.70 6.55 -7.06
C PHE A 164 -17.25 7.18 -8.39
N GLU A 165 -17.76 6.66 -9.50
CA GLU A 165 -17.37 7.00 -10.87
C GLU A 165 -18.28 8.06 -11.51
N GLU A 166 -18.14 8.27 -12.82
CA GLU A 166 -19.04 9.09 -13.64
C GLU A 166 -20.52 8.76 -13.36
N GLY A 167 -21.33 9.80 -13.16
CA GLY A 167 -22.72 9.70 -12.75
C GLY A 167 -22.96 9.80 -11.24
N SER A 168 -21.90 9.80 -10.42
CA SER A 168 -21.99 9.96 -8.97
C SER A 168 -21.60 11.38 -8.48
N GLU A 169 -21.59 12.38 -9.36
CA GLU A 169 -21.06 13.74 -9.09
C GLU A 169 -21.76 14.43 -7.91
N GLU A 170 -23.07 14.21 -7.76
CA GLU A 170 -23.90 14.76 -6.67
C GLU A 170 -23.80 13.96 -5.36
N ILE A 171 -22.98 12.90 -5.34
CA ILE A 171 -22.82 12.01 -4.20
C ILE A 171 -21.54 12.37 -3.43
N ASP A 172 -21.70 12.73 -2.15
CA ASP A 172 -20.59 12.89 -1.22
C ASP A 172 -20.05 11.51 -0.80
N ASN A 173 -18.90 11.14 -1.35
CA ASN A 173 -18.27 9.86 -1.09
C ASN A 173 -17.78 9.73 0.37
N ASN A 174 -17.45 10.82 1.04
CA ASN A 174 -17.02 10.79 2.44
C ASN A 174 -18.21 10.56 3.37
N GLU A 175 -19.34 11.23 3.12
CA GLU A 175 -20.57 11.01 3.86
C GLU A 175 -21.02 9.54 3.76
N TRP A 176 -20.98 8.97 2.55
CA TRP A 176 -21.31 7.56 2.34
C TRP A 176 -20.31 6.62 2.99
N ALA A 177 -19.01 6.92 2.95
CA ALA A 177 -18.02 6.14 3.66
C ALA A 177 -18.29 6.11 5.18
N ASP A 178 -18.72 7.22 5.78
CA ASP A 178 -19.07 7.26 7.21
C ASP A 178 -20.33 6.46 7.53
N ARG A 179 -21.37 6.55 6.69
CA ARG A 179 -22.56 5.70 6.80
C ARG A 179 -22.20 4.21 6.73
N ILE A 180 -21.34 3.83 5.78
CA ILE A 180 -20.89 2.45 5.60
C ILE A 180 -20.06 1.99 6.80
N ARG A 181 -19.12 2.80 7.30
CA ARG A 181 -18.35 2.46 8.52
C ARG A 181 -19.25 2.21 9.73
N ALA A 182 -20.36 2.96 9.85
CA ALA A 182 -21.33 2.75 10.93
C ALA A 182 -22.13 1.44 10.78
N ALA A 183 -22.52 1.09 9.55
CA ALA A 183 -23.29 -0.13 9.27
C ALA A 183 -22.41 -1.40 9.18
N CYS A 184 -21.14 -1.24 8.83
CA CYS A 184 -20.19 -2.31 8.57
C CYS A 184 -19.00 -2.28 9.56
N PRO A 185 -19.22 -2.57 10.86
CA PRO A 185 -18.22 -2.38 11.91
C PRO A 185 -16.99 -3.30 11.79
N LYS A 186 -17.05 -4.31 10.93
CA LYS A 186 -15.94 -5.24 10.66
C LYS A 186 -15.06 -4.78 9.50
N LEU A 187 -15.36 -3.64 8.88
CA LEU A 187 -14.57 -3.05 7.80
C LEU A 187 -13.99 -1.71 8.22
N ASP A 188 -12.80 -1.41 7.71
CA ASP A 188 -12.30 -0.04 7.57
C ASP A 188 -12.26 0.31 6.08
N LEU A 189 -12.51 1.59 5.78
CA LEU A 189 -12.42 2.16 4.44
C LEU A 189 -11.20 3.08 4.39
N ILE A 190 -10.21 2.71 3.58
CA ILE A 190 -8.98 3.47 3.37
C ILE A 190 -9.12 4.21 2.04
N SER A 191 -8.90 5.52 2.03
CA SER A 191 -8.94 6.32 0.80
C SER A 191 -7.54 6.42 0.19
N PRO A 192 -7.22 5.73 -0.91
CA PRO A 192 -5.96 5.91 -1.64
C PRO A 192 -5.98 7.15 -2.55
N GLY A 193 -7.10 7.87 -2.68
CA GLY A 193 -7.24 8.98 -3.61
C GLY A 193 -8.69 9.46 -3.73
N SER A 194 -8.95 10.39 -4.65
CA SER A 194 -10.29 10.93 -4.82
C SER A 194 -11.25 9.88 -5.39
N ARG A 195 -12.37 9.65 -4.68
CA ARG A 195 -13.57 8.92 -5.15
C ARG A 195 -13.48 7.39 -5.23
N MET A 196 -12.51 6.77 -4.55
CA MET A 196 -12.49 5.32 -4.31
C MET A 196 -12.03 5.04 -2.87
N PHE A 197 -12.59 4.03 -2.23
CA PHE A 197 -12.09 3.48 -0.96
C PHE A 197 -11.69 2.01 -1.13
N ASP A 198 -10.48 1.65 -0.72
CA ASP A 198 -10.14 0.25 -0.48
C ASP A 198 -10.78 -0.22 0.82
N CYS A 199 -11.43 -1.37 0.77
CA CYS A 199 -12.05 -2.02 1.91
C CYS A 199 -11.05 -2.99 2.52
N VAL A 200 -10.84 -2.87 3.83
CA VAL A 200 -10.01 -3.79 4.61
C VAL A 200 -10.79 -4.29 5.81
N PRO A 201 -10.47 -5.47 6.37
CA PRO A 201 -11.03 -5.86 7.65
C PRO A 201 -10.65 -4.84 8.73
N LYS A 202 -11.49 -4.69 9.75
CA LYS A 202 -11.30 -3.73 10.82
C LYS A 202 -9.90 -3.86 11.44
N GLY A 203 -9.17 -2.74 11.52
CA GLY A 203 -7.82 -2.68 12.09
C GLY A 203 -6.70 -3.08 11.13
N TRP A 204 -7.00 -3.57 9.92
CA TRP A 204 -5.98 -3.87 8.92
C TRP A 204 -5.49 -2.60 8.21
N SER A 205 -4.20 -2.59 7.90
CA SER A 205 -3.48 -1.56 7.17
C SER A 205 -2.06 -2.06 6.83
N LYS A 206 -1.31 -1.30 6.01
CA LYS A 206 0.11 -1.54 5.78
C LYS A 206 0.89 -1.68 7.10
N GLU A 207 0.56 -0.86 8.09
CA GLU A 207 1.19 -0.89 9.41
C GLU A 207 0.91 -2.18 10.20
N SER A 208 -0.33 -2.69 10.16
CA SER A 208 -0.64 -3.99 10.78
C SER A 208 0.12 -5.14 10.11
N GLY A 209 0.34 -5.03 8.79
CA GLY A 209 1.15 -5.98 8.03
C GLY A 209 2.64 -5.88 8.39
N LEU A 210 3.16 -4.65 8.55
CA LEU A 210 4.53 -4.42 9.03
C LEU A 210 4.77 -5.11 10.38
N ARG A 211 3.84 -5.00 11.34
CA ARG A 211 3.99 -5.70 12.63
C ARG A 211 4.18 -7.21 12.48
N ILE A 212 3.47 -7.82 11.53
CA ILE A 212 3.62 -9.26 11.24
C ILE A 212 4.99 -9.53 10.61
N LEU A 213 5.43 -8.71 9.65
CA LEU A 213 6.76 -8.82 9.06
C LEU A 213 7.88 -8.67 10.09
N GLN A 214 7.77 -7.71 11.02
CA GLN A 214 8.77 -7.50 12.08
C GLN A 214 8.96 -8.76 12.94
N ILE A 215 7.85 -9.45 13.27
CA ILE A 215 7.90 -10.73 14.01
C ILE A 215 8.57 -11.82 13.17
N ILE A 216 8.19 -11.95 11.90
CA ILE A 216 8.67 -13.02 11.01
C ILE A 216 10.15 -12.85 10.67
N LEU A 217 10.57 -11.61 10.39
CA LEU A 217 11.93 -11.27 9.99
C LEU A 217 12.85 -11.00 11.19
N ALA A 218 12.31 -10.95 12.41
CA ALA A 218 13.02 -10.59 13.63
C ALA A 218 13.78 -9.25 13.48
N VAL A 219 13.05 -8.22 13.05
CA VAL A 219 13.59 -6.85 12.88
C VAL A 219 12.87 -5.87 13.80
N ASP A 220 13.66 -5.02 14.44
CA ASP A 220 13.15 -3.95 15.31
C ASP A 220 12.76 -2.70 14.49
N ALA A 221 12.01 -1.78 15.09
CA ALA A 221 11.48 -0.62 14.35
C ALA A 221 12.57 0.32 13.81
N ASP A 222 13.69 0.47 14.52
CA ASP A 222 14.88 1.20 14.10
C ASP A 222 15.70 0.49 13.02
N GLU A 223 15.35 -0.75 12.66
CA GLU A 223 15.98 -1.48 11.55
C GLU A 223 15.13 -1.42 10.26
N VAL A 224 14.02 -0.66 10.28
CA VAL A 224 13.03 -0.57 9.20
C VAL A 224 12.97 0.83 8.62
N VAL A 225 13.14 0.94 7.30
CA VAL A 225 12.84 2.16 6.52
C VAL A 225 11.50 2.00 5.80
N CYS A 226 10.64 3.01 5.87
CA CYS A 226 9.38 3.04 5.13
C CYS A 226 9.26 4.33 4.30
N PHE A 227 8.91 4.21 3.02
CA PHE A 227 8.62 5.32 2.11
C PHE A 227 7.12 5.39 1.79
N GLY A 228 6.55 6.60 1.70
CA GLY A 228 5.15 6.79 1.31
C GLY A 228 4.76 8.21 0.93
N ASP A 229 3.53 8.37 0.44
CA ASP A 229 3.01 9.64 -0.08
C ASP A 229 1.60 9.99 0.40
N SER A 230 0.76 9.00 0.73
CA SER A 230 -0.69 9.18 0.87
C SER A 230 -1.29 8.53 2.13
N ASP A 231 -2.59 8.73 2.37
CA ASP A 231 -3.21 8.45 3.68
C ASP A 231 -3.15 6.97 4.11
N ASN A 232 -3.03 6.03 3.17
CA ASN A 232 -2.81 4.62 3.49
C ASN A 232 -1.40 4.35 4.06
N ASP A 233 -0.45 5.28 3.88
CA ASP A 233 0.91 5.23 4.44
C ASP A 233 1.03 5.89 5.81
N TYR A 234 0.07 6.75 6.18
CA TYR A 234 0.11 7.52 7.42
C TYR A 234 0.44 6.65 8.64
N LYS A 235 -0.23 5.50 8.77
CA LYS A 235 -0.03 4.60 9.92
C LYS A 235 1.34 3.94 9.91
N ILE A 236 1.83 3.46 8.75
CA ILE A 236 3.11 2.74 8.68
C ILE A 236 4.28 3.69 8.88
N LEU A 237 4.19 4.91 8.34
CA LEU A 237 5.19 5.96 8.55
C LEU A 237 5.20 6.48 9.99
N SER A 238 4.06 6.49 10.67
CA SER A 238 3.99 6.84 12.10
C SER A 238 4.56 5.75 13.02
N ALA A 239 4.72 4.52 12.53
CA ALA A 239 5.10 3.37 13.35
C ALA A 239 6.62 3.13 13.41
N VAL A 240 7.39 3.74 12.50
CA VAL A 240 8.85 3.54 12.41
C VAL A 240 9.61 4.86 12.50
N PRO A 241 10.80 4.88 13.16
CA PRO A 241 11.64 6.07 13.21
C PRO A 241 12.21 6.46 11.84
N HIS A 242 12.52 5.51 10.95
CA HIS A 242 13.05 5.81 9.61
C HIS A 242 11.93 5.91 8.57
N SER A 243 10.97 6.79 8.83
CA SER A 243 9.88 7.10 7.91
C SER A 243 10.26 8.24 6.95
N VAL A 244 10.00 8.04 5.66
CA VAL A 244 10.44 8.93 4.59
C VAL A 244 9.25 9.34 3.71
N ALA A 245 9.01 10.64 3.57
CA ALA A 245 8.02 11.17 2.64
C ALA A 245 8.69 11.73 1.38
N VAL A 246 8.12 11.41 0.21
CA VAL A 246 8.48 12.05 -1.07
C VAL A 246 7.91 13.47 -1.15
N ALA A 247 8.50 14.33 -1.98
CA ALA A 247 8.09 15.74 -2.06
C ALA A 247 6.64 15.95 -2.52
N ASN A 248 6.09 15.01 -3.30
CA ASN A 248 4.68 15.02 -3.73
C ASN A 248 3.72 14.38 -2.71
N ALA A 249 4.20 13.98 -1.53
CA ALA A 249 3.34 13.46 -0.46
C ALA A 249 2.35 14.51 0.03
N ASN A 250 1.17 14.06 0.46
CA ASN A 250 0.17 14.92 1.05
C ASN A 250 0.65 15.50 2.40
N ASP A 251 0.02 16.60 2.85
CA ASP A 251 0.45 17.31 4.06
C ASP A 251 0.42 16.43 5.32
N ARG A 252 -0.55 15.52 5.40
CA ARG A 252 -0.74 14.64 6.56
C ARG A 252 0.41 13.63 6.68
N VAL A 253 0.83 13.05 5.57
CA VAL A 253 1.96 12.12 5.48
C VAL A 253 3.28 12.84 5.69
N ARG A 254 3.46 13.98 5.01
CA ARG A 254 4.65 14.82 5.17
C ARG A 254 4.88 15.22 6.63
N ALA A 255 3.82 15.53 7.37
CA ALA A 255 3.91 15.95 8.77
C ALA A 255 4.34 14.84 9.75
N VAL A 256 4.11 13.56 9.42
CA VAL A 256 4.48 12.43 10.30
C VAL A 256 5.80 11.77 9.92
N ALA A 257 6.24 11.90 8.67
CA ALA A 257 7.52 11.36 8.23
C ALA A 257 8.70 12.10 8.90
N ARG A 258 9.71 11.34 9.33
CA ARG A 258 10.93 11.90 9.93
C ARG A 258 11.86 12.52 8.90
N HIS A 259 11.95 11.91 7.74
CA HIS A 259 12.83 12.30 6.65
C HIS A 259 12.03 12.69 5.41
N HIS A 260 12.60 13.58 4.60
CA HIS A 260 11.96 14.10 3.39
C HIS A 260 12.96 14.06 2.24
N ILE A 261 12.50 13.55 1.10
CA ILE A 261 13.30 13.44 -0.13
C ILE A 261 12.61 14.17 -1.30
N GLY A 262 13.23 14.13 -2.47
CA GLY A 262 12.69 14.75 -3.69
C GLY A 262 11.37 14.14 -4.18
N SER A 263 10.91 14.61 -5.33
CA SER A 263 9.68 14.11 -5.97
C SER A 263 9.86 12.69 -6.51
N CYS A 264 8.80 11.89 -6.52
CA CYS A 264 8.81 10.61 -7.23
C CYS A 264 9.15 10.80 -8.73
N GLU A 265 8.72 11.91 -9.35
CA GLU A 265 9.03 12.25 -10.75
C GLU A 265 10.54 12.34 -11.04
N ASP A 266 11.33 12.69 -10.02
CA ASP A 266 12.80 12.80 -10.09
C ASP A 266 13.52 11.50 -9.68
N ASP A 267 12.78 10.40 -9.52
CA ASP A 267 13.30 9.09 -9.08
C ASP A 267 13.92 9.16 -7.68
N ALA A 268 13.37 10.01 -6.80
CA ALA A 268 13.93 10.29 -5.48
C ALA A 268 14.06 9.05 -4.60
N VAL A 269 13.10 8.12 -4.66
CA VAL A 269 13.20 6.84 -3.93
C VAL A 269 14.33 5.98 -4.50
N GLY A 270 14.54 5.96 -5.82
CA GLY A 270 15.68 5.29 -6.44
C GLY A 270 17.02 5.79 -5.88
N TYR A 271 17.22 7.11 -5.82
CA TYR A 271 18.40 7.70 -5.19
C TYR A 271 18.49 7.41 -3.68
N ALA A 272 17.36 7.42 -2.96
CA ALA A 272 17.35 7.11 -1.54
C ALA A 272 17.75 5.64 -1.28
N LEU A 273 17.30 4.70 -2.11
CA LEU A 273 17.71 3.29 -2.03
C LEU A 273 19.21 3.15 -2.34
N GLU A 274 19.75 3.92 -3.29
CA GLU A 274 21.20 3.97 -3.52
C GLU A 274 21.93 4.46 -2.28
N ASP A 275 21.46 5.54 -1.66
CA ASP A 275 22.05 6.11 -0.45
C ASP A 275 22.04 5.12 0.71
N ILE A 276 20.93 4.41 0.96
CA ILE A 276 20.90 3.35 1.99
C ILE A 276 21.90 2.24 1.64
N ALA A 277 21.96 1.83 0.38
CA ALA A 277 22.87 0.79 -0.07
C ALA A 277 24.36 1.19 0.02
N ASP A 278 24.69 2.48 0.02
CA ASP A 278 26.07 2.97 0.07
C ASP A 278 26.48 3.51 1.45
N LEU A 279 25.55 4.08 2.21
CA LEU A 279 25.80 4.82 3.45
C LEU A 279 25.07 4.25 4.68
N ASP A 280 24.14 3.31 4.49
CA ASP A 280 23.25 2.81 5.54
C ASP A 280 22.53 3.97 6.24
N GLU A 281 22.58 4.08 7.58
CA GLU A 281 21.98 5.19 8.32
C GLU A 281 22.55 6.57 7.95
N GLY A 282 23.77 6.64 7.38
CA GLY A 282 24.36 7.90 6.90
C GLY A 282 23.54 8.56 5.80
N ALA A 283 22.66 7.81 5.13
CA ALA A 283 21.69 8.34 4.17
C ALA A 283 20.75 9.38 4.80
N PHE A 284 20.33 9.17 6.05
CA PHE A 284 19.39 10.05 6.75
C PHE A 284 19.94 11.46 6.94
N GLU A 285 21.20 11.58 7.36
CA GLU A 285 21.86 12.88 7.53
C GLU A 285 22.01 13.63 6.21
N LYS A 286 22.24 12.91 5.11
CA LYS A 286 22.33 13.48 3.77
C LYS A 286 21.00 14.08 3.35
N TRP A 287 19.90 13.36 3.55
CA TRP A 287 18.56 13.84 3.19
C TRP A 287 18.13 15.02 4.06
N ASP A 288 18.31 14.95 5.38
CA ASP A 288 17.95 16.02 6.31
C ASP A 288 18.69 17.32 6.00
N ARG A 289 19.97 17.23 5.59
CA ARG A 289 20.76 18.39 5.19
C ARG A 289 20.24 19.01 3.90
N ALA A 290 19.90 18.18 2.91
CA ALA A 290 19.34 18.66 1.65
C ALA A 290 17.97 19.34 1.88
N TYR A 291 17.12 18.74 2.71
CA TYR A 291 15.79 19.26 3.01
C TYR A 291 15.82 20.59 3.77
N ARG A 292 16.71 20.77 4.76
CA ARG A 292 16.87 22.04 5.48
C ARG A 292 17.47 23.17 4.63
N GLY A 293 18.10 22.82 3.50
CA GLY A 293 18.71 23.78 2.58
C GLY A 293 17.81 24.23 1.43
N ALA A 294 16.65 23.59 1.26
CA ALA A 294 15.64 23.91 0.25
C ALA A 294 14.62 24.92 0.77
#